data_AF-A0A0D2EHS4-F1
#
_entry.id   AF-A0A0D2EHS4-F1
#
_cell.length_a   1.000
_cell.length_b   1.000
_cell.length_c   1.000
_cell.angle_alpha   90.00
_cell.angle_beta   90.00
_cell.angle_gamma   90.00
#
_symmetry.space_group_name_H-M   'P 1'
#
loop_
_entity.id
_entity.type
_entity.pdbx_description
1 polymer ?
#
loop_
_entity_poly.entity_id
_entity_poly.type
_entity_poly.pdbx_seq_one_letter_code
_entity_poly.pdbx_strand_id
1 'polypeptide(L)'
;MPGQWIRDECQSLYFLDDEDSIEAVAEAITEPKWVQSNVRRPQRRPPVRARRLSLNHQPGARLPGWNCKIANNRHVRSTSACEPELEDECEKIIPGQSILKRKRSLARSDEMTLLDQPFVQPLSGLNLVMGYNTSLPKSRMDMYITASRQLLRCCSEKSVLDHDLQRAVTAEAVLWVVREGWPAAEGYWNLTATFRGFLYAELWRNFPCERSYTQLPPAYRPTRAQLAIPHSPMIDWMPWPDVRDMAIKYQDQIDLDDLFRMAIHNLVAHRKGLGRRKQSVQQDVLGSSPRIIEEVNDETSFRVWDVVCLEKVKSTNPLAAEPGLEKKPVLRTPELRALSRAYDLQYDEFDTQKLDDGFFEAYPCLYADTAASGWKVKNFPSLRQVDVGRPVVLTRPAVFRLKSKMEGLVGATLEI
;
A
#
# COMPACT_ATOMS: atom_id res chain seq x y z
N MET A 1 22.39 8.63 -16.81
CA MET A 1 23.69 8.32 -16.21
C MET A 1 24.48 7.47 -17.20
N PRO A 2 25.82 7.50 -17.19
CA PRO A 2 26.61 6.35 -17.66
C PRO A 2 26.33 5.16 -16.73
N GLY A 3 26.58 3.95 -17.21
CA GLY A 3 26.16 2.70 -16.56
C GLY A 3 25.55 1.77 -17.60
N GLN A 4 26.02 0.52 -17.64
CA GLN A 4 25.71 -0.41 -18.72
C GLN A 4 24.88 -1.59 -18.20
N TRP A 5 23.79 -1.88 -18.93
CA TRP A 5 23.05 -3.13 -18.75
C TRP A 5 23.84 -4.28 -19.36
N ILE A 6 24.18 -5.27 -18.54
CA ILE A 6 24.82 -6.51 -18.96
C ILE A 6 23.83 -7.65 -18.76
N ARG A 7 23.79 -8.57 -19.73
CA ARG A 7 22.98 -9.79 -19.70
C ARG A 7 23.89 -11.00 -19.62
N ASP A 8 23.67 -11.87 -18.64
CA ASP A 8 24.48 -13.07 -18.48
C ASP A 8 24.01 -14.23 -19.38
N GLU A 9 24.76 -15.33 -19.37
CA GLU A 9 24.43 -16.56 -20.13
C GLU A 9 23.16 -17.25 -19.61
N CYS A 10 22.76 -16.96 -18.36
CA CYS A 10 21.48 -17.36 -17.76
C CYS A 10 20.31 -16.42 -18.15
N GLN A 11 20.53 -15.48 -19.06
CA GLN A 11 19.60 -14.44 -19.53
C GLN A 11 19.18 -13.38 -18.51
N SER A 12 19.74 -13.37 -17.30
CA SER A 12 19.49 -12.40 -16.24
C SER A 12 20.07 -11.04 -16.60
N LEU A 13 19.36 -9.96 -16.24
CA LEU A 13 19.75 -8.58 -16.55
C LEU A 13 20.27 -7.88 -15.29
N TYR A 14 21.49 -7.34 -15.38
CA TYR A 14 22.13 -6.58 -14.31
C TYR A 14 22.52 -5.20 -14.81
N PHE A 15 22.42 -4.20 -13.93
CA PHE A 15 22.90 -2.84 -14.16
C PHE A 15 24.14 -2.63 -13.30
N LEU A 16 25.25 -2.25 -13.93
CA LEU A 16 26.47 -1.87 -13.23
C LEU A 16 26.63 -0.34 -13.34
N ASP A 17 26.67 0.31 -12.18
CA ASP A 17 27.19 1.67 -12.02
C ASP A 17 28.72 1.59 -11.81
N ASP A 18 29.48 2.47 -12.47
CA ASP A 18 30.94 2.34 -12.66
C ASP A 18 31.82 2.49 -11.37
N GLU A 19 31.23 2.65 -10.19
CA GLU A 19 31.95 2.98 -8.93
C GLU A 19 32.27 1.76 -8.04
N ASP A 20 31.53 0.64 -8.12
CA ASP A 20 31.68 -0.52 -7.20
C ASP A 20 32.83 -1.48 -7.59
N SER A 21 34.05 -0.95 -7.69
CA SER A 21 35.28 -1.72 -7.93
C SER A 21 35.88 -2.30 -6.63
N ILE A 22 35.33 -3.46 -6.21
CA ILE A 22 35.88 -4.49 -5.30
C ILE A 22 37.12 -4.09 -4.43
N GLU A 23 36.96 -3.29 -3.36
CA GLU A 23 37.99 -3.23 -2.29
C GLU A 23 37.50 -2.67 -0.92
N ALA A 24 36.45 -3.26 -0.30
CA ALA A 24 35.93 -2.77 1.00
C ALA A 24 35.23 -3.80 1.92
N VAL A 25 35.71 -5.05 2.04
CA VAL A 25 35.09 -6.07 2.94
C VAL A 25 36.13 -6.74 3.85
N ALA A 26 36.76 -5.96 4.74
CA ALA A 26 37.79 -6.49 5.65
C ALA A 26 38.05 -5.69 6.95
N GLU A 27 37.05 -5.11 7.63
CA GLU A 27 37.20 -4.75 9.07
C GLU A 27 35.86 -4.54 9.82
N ALA A 28 35.89 -4.68 11.16
CA ALA A 28 34.83 -4.44 12.16
C ALA A 28 34.06 -5.64 12.76
N ILE A 29 34.76 -6.65 13.29
CA ILE A 29 34.21 -7.57 14.32
C ILE A 29 34.90 -7.30 15.67
N THR A 30 34.30 -6.43 16.50
CA THR A 30 34.60 -6.29 17.93
C THR A 30 33.36 -5.79 18.69
N GLU A 31 32.92 -6.56 19.70
CA GLU A 31 31.83 -6.17 20.61
C GLU A 31 32.22 -5.02 21.55
N PRO A 32 31.22 -4.27 22.06
CA PRO A 32 31.29 -3.71 23.41
C PRO A 32 30.17 -4.25 24.31
N LYS A 33 30.53 -4.58 25.56
CA LYS A 33 29.64 -5.13 26.59
C LYS A 33 28.64 -4.08 27.08
N TRP A 34 27.37 -4.45 27.20
CA TRP A 34 26.34 -3.62 27.85
C TRP A 34 26.40 -3.70 29.37
N VAL A 35 26.59 -2.56 30.03
CA VAL A 35 26.40 -2.38 31.48
C VAL A 35 25.07 -1.66 31.70
N GLN A 36 24.23 -2.17 32.60
CA GLN A 36 22.96 -1.55 32.92
C GLN A 36 23.15 -0.23 33.70
N SER A 37 22.54 0.85 33.20
CA SER A 37 22.36 2.09 33.96
C SER A 37 20.91 2.58 33.85
N ASN A 38 20.30 2.86 34.99
CA ASN A 38 19.01 3.54 35.06
C ASN A 38 19.17 5.04 34.69
N VAL A 39 18.02 5.71 34.47
CA VAL A 39 17.73 7.17 34.61
C VAL A 39 17.29 7.91 33.32
N ARG A 40 15.98 8.22 33.29
CA ARG A 40 15.27 9.39 32.72
C ARG A 40 15.33 9.72 31.20
N ARG A 41 14.19 10.22 30.70
CA ARG A 41 14.00 10.78 29.34
C ARG A 41 14.94 11.97 29.06
N PRO A 42 15.62 12.03 27.90
CA PRO A 42 16.28 13.25 27.42
C PRO A 42 15.29 14.18 26.68
N GLN A 43 15.46 15.49 26.84
CA GLN A 43 14.79 16.49 25.97
C GLN A 43 15.54 16.58 24.63
N ARG A 44 14.81 16.69 23.52
CA ARG A 44 15.41 16.97 22.19
C ARG A 44 16.02 18.38 22.16
N ARG A 45 17.29 18.49 21.78
CA ARG A 45 17.92 19.72 21.24
C ARG A 45 18.29 19.48 19.77
N PRO A 46 18.13 20.47 18.87
CA PRO A 46 18.41 20.28 17.45
C PRO A 46 19.92 20.36 17.15
N PRO A 47 20.45 19.55 16.21
CA PRO A 47 21.83 19.66 15.76
C PRO A 47 22.00 20.81 14.75
N VAL A 48 23.13 21.51 14.85
CA VAL A 48 23.59 22.46 13.81
C VAL A 48 24.31 21.67 12.72
N ARG A 49 24.00 21.92 11.43
CA ARG A 49 24.82 21.44 10.31
C ARG A 49 25.02 22.50 9.23
N ALA A 50 26.15 22.43 8.55
CA ALA A 50 26.70 23.51 7.73
C ALA A 50 26.14 23.55 6.29
N ARG A 51 26.29 24.71 5.65
CA ARG A 51 26.03 24.90 4.22
C ARG A 51 27.11 24.21 3.37
N ARG A 52 26.70 23.65 2.23
CA ARG A 52 27.48 23.66 0.99
C ARG A 52 26.64 24.30 -0.12
N LEU A 53 27.32 24.81 -1.15
CA LEU A 53 26.72 25.47 -2.32
C LEU A 53 26.76 24.52 -3.51
N SER A 54 25.74 24.57 -4.36
CA SER A 54 25.72 23.86 -5.65
C SER A 54 26.02 24.83 -6.79
N LEU A 55 26.88 24.43 -7.72
CA LEU A 55 27.16 25.16 -8.95
C LEU A 55 26.28 24.64 -10.10
N ASN A 56 25.71 25.56 -10.88
CA ASN A 56 24.93 25.24 -12.07
C ASN A 56 25.85 24.97 -13.27
N HIS A 57 25.50 24.01 -14.12
CA HIS A 57 25.93 23.93 -15.53
C HIS A 57 24.72 23.60 -16.42
N GLN A 58 24.73 24.11 -17.66
CA GLN A 58 23.67 23.90 -18.66
C GLN A 58 24.10 22.85 -19.71
N PRO A 59 23.15 22.14 -20.35
CA PRO A 59 23.44 21.11 -21.34
C PRO A 59 23.59 21.65 -22.78
N GLY A 60 24.32 20.93 -23.64
CA GLY A 60 24.57 21.29 -25.05
C GLY A 60 24.31 20.20 -26.09
N ALA A 61 23.57 20.56 -27.14
CA ALA A 61 23.63 20.09 -28.54
C ALA A 61 23.67 18.58 -28.93
N ARG A 62 22.49 18.04 -29.29
CA ARG A 62 22.11 17.44 -30.60
C ARG A 62 23.05 16.48 -31.38
N LEU A 63 22.53 15.24 -31.59
CA LEU A 63 22.39 14.50 -32.88
C LEU A 63 23.67 14.07 -33.68
N PRO A 64 23.58 13.20 -34.72
CA PRO A 64 22.44 12.40 -35.23
C PRO A 64 22.68 10.87 -35.14
N GLY A 65 21.69 10.06 -35.58
CA GLY A 65 21.76 8.59 -35.58
C GLY A 65 22.05 7.94 -36.95
N TRP A 66 22.07 6.61 -37.00
CA TRP A 66 22.22 5.78 -38.21
C TRP A 66 21.06 4.79 -38.40
N ASN A 67 20.73 4.51 -39.66
CA ASN A 67 19.83 3.43 -40.06
C ASN A 67 20.64 2.19 -40.43
N CYS A 68 20.11 1.01 -40.14
CA CYS A 68 20.36 -0.17 -40.98
C CYS A 68 19.10 -1.05 -41.06
N LYS A 69 18.99 -1.85 -42.13
CA LYS A 69 17.81 -2.67 -42.50
C LYS A 69 18.26 -4.09 -42.86
N ILE A 70 17.25 -4.96 -43.10
CA ILE A 70 17.22 -6.13 -44.02
C ILE A 70 17.24 -7.53 -43.36
N ALA A 71 16.22 -8.31 -43.77
CA ALA A 71 16.07 -9.78 -43.77
C ALA A 71 16.02 -10.54 -42.42
N ASN A 72 15.47 -11.76 -42.31
CA ASN A 72 14.39 -12.57 -42.96
C ASN A 72 14.75 -14.06 -42.82
N ASN A 73 13.74 -14.96 -42.92
CA ASN A 73 13.80 -16.44 -42.93
C ASN A 73 13.89 -17.15 -41.56
N ARG A 74 13.30 -18.35 -41.35
CA ARG A 74 12.09 -18.98 -41.95
C ARG A 74 11.66 -20.21 -41.10
N HIS A 75 10.41 -20.66 -41.31
CA HIS A 75 9.70 -21.87 -40.82
C HIS A 75 10.45 -23.06 -40.17
N VAL A 76 9.75 -23.73 -39.24
CA VAL A 76 9.32 -25.18 -39.22
C VAL A 76 8.60 -25.42 -37.85
N ARG A 77 7.30 -25.79 -37.75
CA ARG A 77 6.63 -27.13 -37.75
C ARG A 77 7.33 -28.19 -36.87
N SER A 78 6.71 -29.16 -36.19
CA SER A 78 5.30 -29.55 -35.93
C SER A 78 5.30 -30.71 -34.91
N THR A 79 4.20 -30.94 -34.16
CA THR A 79 3.80 -32.23 -33.52
C THR A 79 4.74 -32.84 -32.44
N SER A 80 4.34 -33.74 -31.53
CA SER A 80 3.02 -34.30 -31.11
C SER A 80 3.12 -34.92 -29.69
N ALA A 81 1.98 -35.29 -29.10
CA ALA A 81 1.86 -35.86 -27.75
C ALA A 81 2.36 -37.31 -27.57
N CYS A 82 2.62 -37.69 -26.31
CA CYS A 82 2.03 -38.89 -25.68
C CYS A 82 2.16 -38.86 -24.15
N GLU A 83 1.16 -39.41 -23.46
CA GLU A 83 1.27 -39.95 -22.10
C GLU A 83 1.73 -41.42 -22.17
N PRO A 84 1.96 -42.11 -21.04
CA PRO A 84 0.82 -42.80 -20.42
C PRO A 84 0.77 -42.74 -18.89
N GLU A 85 -0.41 -43.08 -18.36
CA GLU A 85 -0.68 -43.44 -16.97
C GLU A 85 0.04 -44.75 -16.58
N LEU A 86 0.21 -44.98 -15.26
CA LEU A 86 0.04 -46.31 -14.67
C LEU A 86 -0.28 -46.21 -13.18
N GLU A 87 -1.16 -47.09 -12.71
CA GLU A 87 -1.64 -47.23 -11.34
C GLU A 87 -0.72 -48.18 -10.52
N ASP A 88 -0.76 -48.13 -9.19
CA ASP A 88 -1.13 -49.28 -8.33
C ASP A 88 -1.35 -48.87 -6.85
N GLU A 89 -1.95 -49.76 -6.04
CA GLU A 89 -2.43 -49.53 -4.67
C GLU A 89 -1.40 -49.79 -3.53
N CYS A 90 -1.71 -49.35 -2.29
CA CYS A 90 -2.01 -50.30 -1.19
C CYS A 90 -2.62 -49.63 0.07
N GLU A 91 -3.41 -50.38 0.86
CA GLU A 91 -4.09 -49.93 2.08
C GLU A 91 -3.34 -50.18 3.42
N LYS A 92 -3.90 -49.62 4.52
CA LYS A 92 -3.81 -49.94 6.00
C LYS A 92 -3.30 -48.75 6.84
N ILE A 93 -3.99 -48.15 7.83
CA ILE A 93 -5.12 -48.53 8.72
C ILE A 93 -4.68 -49.60 9.76
N ILE A 94 -4.81 -49.47 11.10
CA ILE A 94 -5.71 -48.73 12.03
C ILE A 94 -4.90 -48.00 13.17
N PRO A 95 -5.50 -47.23 14.12
CA PRO A 95 -4.79 -46.25 14.99
C PRO A 95 -4.36 -46.73 16.41
N GLY A 96 -3.63 -45.87 17.15
CA GLY A 96 -3.25 -46.06 18.57
C GLY A 96 -3.25 -44.77 19.41
N GLN A 97 -3.87 -44.80 20.60
CA GLN A 97 -3.95 -43.68 21.55
C GLN A 97 -2.83 -43.72 22.60
N SER A 98 -2.33 -42.56 23.05
CA SER A 98 -2.03 -42.36 24.48
C SER A 98 -2.08 -40.89 24.89
N ILE A 99 -2.76 -40.60 26.01
CA ILE A 99 -2.76 -39.28 26.66
C ILE A 99 -1.72 -39.31 27.78
N LEU A 100 -0.68 -38.47 27.70
CA LEU A 100 0.29 -38.34 28.79
C LEU A 100 0.55 -36.87 29.17
N LYS A 101 -0.03 -36.48 30.31
CA LYS A 101 0.13 -35.15 30.90
C LYS A 101 1.56 -34.98 31.42
N ARG A 102 2.31 -33.98 30.93
CA ARG A 102 3.55 -33.52 31.58
C ARG A 102 3.49 -32.02 31.87
N LYS A 103 3.67 -31.65 33.14
CA LYS A 103 3.65 -30.25 33.60
C LYS A 103 5.05 -29.64 33.51
N ARG A 104 5.11 -28.40 33.01
CA ARG A 104 6.10 -27.34 33.31
C ARG A 104 7.60 -27.72 33.29
N SER A 105 8.29 -27.21 32.28
CA SER A 105 9.47 -26.36 32.50
C SER A 105 9.26 -25.07 31.69
N LEU A 106 9.30 -23.90 32.33
CA LEU A 106 9.16 -22.61 31.64
C LEU A 106 10.53 -22.15 31.15
N ALA A 107 11.08 -22.85 30.17
CA ALA A 107 12.27 -22.39 29.47
C ALA A 107 11.90 -21.16 28.64
N ARG A 108 12.52 -20.01 28.96
CA ARG A 108 12.38 -18.78 28.18
C ARG A 108 13.30 -18.89 26.97
N SER A 109 12.80 -19.46 25.88
CA SER A 109 13.45 -19.38 24.57
C SER A 109 13.31 -17.96 24.04
N ASP A 110 14.45 -17.29 23.80
CA ASP A 110 14.50 -16.16 22.86
C ASP A 110 14.38 -16.74 21.45
N GLU A 111 13.15 -17.11 21.07
CA GLU A 111 12.79 -17.63 19.76
C GLU A 111 12.79 -16.48 18.76
N MET A 112 13.99 -16.16 18.25
CA MET A 112 14.22 -15.18 17.20
C MET A 112 13.34 -15.53 15.98
N THR A 113 12.31 -14.72 15.73
CA THR A 113 11.22 -15.10 14.82
C THR A 113 11.69 -15.04 13.37
N LEU A 114 10.94 -15.67 12.45
CA LEU A 114 11.24 -15.61 11.00
C LEU A 114 11.23 -14.19 10.41
N LEU A 115 10.73 -13.20 11.17
CA LEU A 115 10.79 -11.77 10.83
C LEU A 115 12.10 -11.11 11.30
N ASP A 116 12.77 -11.68 12.30
CA ASP A 116 13.98 -11.13 12.92
C ASP A 116 15.26 -11.69 12.25
N GLN A 117 15.13 -12.61 11.27
CA GLN A 117 16.23 -13.09 10.44
C GLN A 117 16.45 -12.18 9.21
N PRO A 118 17.61 -11.49 9.07
CA PRO A 118 17.96 -10.76 7.86
C PRO A 118 18.42 -11.74 6.77
N PHE A 119 17.47 -12.22 5.94
CA PHE A 119 17.84 -12.93 4.70
C PHE A 119 18.53 -11.93 3.76
N VAL A 120 19.76 -12.27 3.34
CA VAL A 120 20.66 -11.37 2.60
C VAL A 120 20.26 -11.17 1.11
N GLN A 121 19.20 -11.85 0.64
CA GLN A 121 18.75 -11.76 -0.75
C GLN A 121 17.86 -10.54 -1.01
N PRO A 122 18.21 -9.68 -1.99
CA PRO A 122 17.32 -8.62 -2.47
C PRO A 122 16.00 -9.18 -3.03
N LEU A 123 14.91 -8.42 -2.90
CA LEU A 123 13.62 -8.76 -3.50
C LEU A 123 13.69 -8.90 -5.04
N SER A 124 14.74 -8.37 -5.67
CA SER A 124 15.09 -8.55 -7.09
C SER A 124 15.25 -10.02 -7.52
N GLY A 125 15.56 -10.93 -6.59
CA GLY A 125 15.73 -12.36 -6.86
C GLY A 125 14.43 -13.19 -6.80
N LEU A 126 13.27 -12.56 -6.59
CA LEU A 126 11.98 -13.24 -6.53
C LEU A 126 11.39 -13.47 -7.91
N ASN A 127 10.83 -14.67 -8.13
CA ASN A 127 9.98 -14.92 -9.29
C ASN A 127 8.71 -14.07 -9.22
N LEU A 128 8.69 -12.94 -9.96
CA LEU A 128 7.58 -11.98 -10.05
C LEU A 128 6.27 -12.56 -10.66
N VAL A 129 6.27 -13.86 -10.94
CA VAL A 129 5.12 -14.70 -11.33
C VAL A 129 4.19 -14.99 -10.13
N MET A 130 4.70 -14.89 -8.90
CA MET A 130 3.91 -15.06 -7.68
C MET A 130 3.50 -13.70 -7.09
N GLY A 131 2.20 -13.49 -6.92
CA GLY A 131 1.64 -12.34 -6.19
C GLY A 131 1.71 -12.51 -4.66
N TYR A 132 0.98 -11.67 -3.92
CA TYR A 132 0.91 -11.71 -2.44
C TYR A 132 0.52 -13.11 -1.89
N ASN A 133 1.15 -13.51 -0.79
CA ASN A 133 0.90 -14.78 -0.09
C ASN A 133 -0.32 -14.67 0.84
N THR A 134 -1.50 -14.65 0.25
CA THR A 134 -2.77 -14.39 0.97
C THR A 134 -3.35 -15.65 1.60
N SER A 135 -3.77 -15.59 2.86
CA SER A 135 -4.53 -16.65 3.54
C SER A 135 -5.98 -16.73 3.05
N LEU A 136 -6.73 -17.72 3.60
CA LEU A 136 -8.19 -17.68 3.60
C LEU A 136 -8.72 -16.38 4.25
N PRO A 137 -9.91 -15.90 3.87
CA PRO A 137 -10.47 -14.65 4.39
C PRO A 137 -10.77 -14.73 5.89
N LYS A 138 -10.36 -13.70 6.64
CA LYS A 138 -10.59 -13.54 8.09
C LYS A 138 -11.53 -12.39 8.40
N SER A 139 -11.45 -11.28 7.65
CA SER A 139 -12.29 -10.09 7.81
C SER A 139 -13.49 -10.07 6.86
N ARG A 140 -14.43 -9.13 7.06
CA ARG A 140 -15.53 -8.94 6.10
C ARG A 140 -15.02 -8.43 4.76
N MET A 141 -14.05 -7.52 4.75
CA MET A 141 -13.45 -7.03 3.51
C MET A 141 -12.65 -8.11 2.78
N ASP A 142 -12.00 -9.03 3.49
CA ASP A 142 -11.33 -10.18 2.85
C ASP A 142 -12.33 -11.00 2.02
N MET A 143 -13.55 -11.23 2.51
CA MET A 143 -14.58 -11.97 1.75
C MET A 143 -14.89 -11.30 0.40
N TYR A 144 -14.98 -9.97 0.36
CA TYR A 144 -15.15 -9.22 -0.89
C TYR A 144 -13.90 -9.33 -1.77
N ILE A 145 -12.70 -9.11 -1.22
CA ILE A 145 -11.45 -9.18 -1.97
C ILE A 145 -11.25 -10.58 -2.58
N THR A 146 -11.46 -11.65 -1.80
CA THR A 146 -11.42 -13.04 -2.28
C THR A 146 -12.45 -13.32 -3.36
N ALA A 147 -13.71 -12.88 -3.21
CA ALA A 147 -14.75 -13.06 -4.21
C ALA A 147 -14.44 -12.32 -5.52
N SER A 148 -13.87 -11.11 -5.44
CA SER A 148 -13.43 -10.36 -6.63
C SER A 148 -12.25 -11.04 -7.34
N ARG A 149 -11.29 -11.59 -6.60
CA ARG A 149 -10.18 -12.41 -7.15
C ARG A 149 -10.67 -13.68 -7.84
N GLN A 150 -11.67 -14.36 -7.29
CA GLN A 150 -12.30 -15.52 -7.93
C GLN A 150 -12.93 -15.12 -9.27
N LEU A 151 -13.70 -14.03 -9.32
CA LEU A 151 -14.30 -13.54 -10.57
C LEU A 151 -13.26 -13.07 -11.60
N LEU A 152 -12.21 -12.34 -11.18
CA LEU A 152 -11.10 -11.94 -12.05
C LEU A 152 -10.38 -13.15 -12.66
N ARG A 153 -10.19 -14.22 -11.88
CA ARG A 153 -9.67 -15.49 -12.36
C ARG A 153 -10.60 -16.10 -13.42
N CYS A 154 -11.91 -16.20 -13.15
CA CYS A 154 -12.89 -16.70 -14.13
C CYS A 154 -12.87 -15.87 -15.43
N CYS A 155 -12.70 -14.55 -15.37
CA CYS A 155 -12.51 -13.71 -16.56
C CYS A 155 -11.28 -14.13 -17.38
N SER A 156 -10.15 -14.41 -16.72
CA SER A 156 -8.91 -14.83 -17.39
C SER A 156 -8.95 -16.26 -17.94
N GLU A 157 -9.79 -17.13 -17.38
CA GLU A 157 -9.98 -18.50 -17.86
C GLU A 157 -10.99 -18.57 -19.02
N LYS A 158 -11.96 -17.63 -19.08
CA LYS A 158 -12.99 -17.57 -20.13
C LYS A 158 -12.61 -16.65 -21.31
N SER A 159 -11.58 -15.82 -21.20
CA SER A 159 -11.21 -14.85 -22.25
C SER A 159 -9.76 -14.36 -22.17
N VAL A 160 -9.18 -14.01 -23.33
CA VAL A 160 -7.86 -13.38 -23.41
C VAL A 160 -7.97 -11.92 -22.98
N LEU A 161 -7.61 -11.64 -21.72
CA LEU A 161 -7.62 -10.28 -21.19
C LEU A 161 -6.32 -9.56 -21.60
N ASP A 162 -6.42 -8.57 -22.50
CA ASP A 162 -5.34 -7.61 -22.73
C ASP A 162 -5.13 -6.69 -21.50
N HIS A 163 -4.09 -5.87 -21.51
CA HIS A 163 -3.73 -5.04 -20.36
C HIS A 163 -4.73 -3.93 -20.01
N ASP A 164 -5.49 -3.43 -20.99
CA ASP A 164 -6.46 -2.36 -20.76
C ASP A 164 -7.78 -2.96 -20.26
N LEU A 165 -8.15 -4.16 -20.76
CA LEU A 165 -9.24 -4.95 -20.20
C LEU A 165 -8.91 -5.46 -18.79
N GLN A 166 -7.69 -5.95 -18.52
CA GLN A 166 -7.19 -6.30 -17.17
C GLN A 166 -7.36 -5.11 -16.20
N ARG A 167 -6.96 -3.91 -16.63
CA ARG A 167 -7.14 -2.67 -15.86
C ARG A 167 -8.62 -2.35 -15.62
N ALA A 168 -9.47 -2.48 -16.63
CA ALA A 168 -10.89 -2.19 -16.53
C ALA A 168 -11.63 -3.14 -15.56
N VAL A 169 -11.45 -4.45 -15.68
CA VAL A 169 -12.09 -5.42 -14.76
C VAL A 169 -11.56 -5.29 -13.33
N THR A 170 -10.28 -4.94 -13.16
CA THR A 170 -9.69 -4.71 -11.84
C THR A 170 -10.18 -3.42 -11.20
N ALA A 171 -10.36 -2.35 -11.97
CA ALA A 171 -10.92 -1.09 -11.47
C ALA A 171 -12.39 -1.25 -11.04
N GLU A 172 -13.20 -2.01 -11.79
CA GLU A 172 -14.58 -2.32 -11.37
C GLU A 172 -14.61 -3.27 -10.16
N ALA A 173 -13.71 -4.25 -10.07
CA ALA A 173 -13.53 -5.08 -8.87
C ALA A 173 -13.27 -4.23 -7.62
N VAL A 174 -12.26 -3.34 -7.66
CA VAL A 174 -11.91 -2.44 -6.55
C VAL A 174 -13.08 -1.50 -6.19
N LEU A 175 -13.76 -0.93 -7.19
CA LEU A 175 -14.95 -0.09 -6.98
C LEU A 175 -16.08 -0.87 -6.29
N TRP A 176 -16.32 -2.11 -6.69
CA TRP A 176 -17.32 -2.98 -6.07
C TRP A 176 -16.96 -3.35 -4.63
N VAL A 177 -15.71 -3.78 -4.36
CA VAL A 177 -15.25 -4.10 -2.99
C VAL A 177 -15.47 -2.91 -2.05
N VAL A 178 -15.13 -1.69 -2.48
CA VAL A 178 -15.33 -0.49 -1.66
C VAL A 178 -16.80 -0.11 -1.51
N ARG A 179 -17.59 -0.12 -2.59
CA ARG A 179 -18.99 0.35 -2.57
C ARG A 179 -19.96 -0.59 -1.89
N GLU A 180 -19.74 -1.89 -2.03
CA GLU A 180 -20.64 -2.92 -1.51
C GLU A 180 -20.11 -3.48 -0.19
N GLY A 181 -18.79 -3.48 0.03
CA GLY A 181 -18.15 -3.86 1.29
C GLY A 181 -18.12 -2.74 2.33
N TRP A 182 -17.81 -1.49 1.96
CA TRP A 182 -17.71 -0.38 2.94
C TRP A 182 -18.21 0.98 2.41
N PRO A 183 -19.48 1.10 1.98
CA PRO A 183 -20.03 2.32 1.36
C PRO A 183 -19.83 3.60 2.18
N ALA A 184 -19.92 3.51 3.51
CA ALA A 184 -19.72 4.67 4.40
C ALA A 184 -18.32 5.31 4.24
N ALA A 185 -17.31 4.49 3.89
CA ALA A 185 -15.92 4.88 3.70
C ALA A 185 -15.59 5.37 2.28
N GLU A 186 -16.47 5.22 1.27
CA GLU A 186 -16.18 5.61 -0.13
C GLU A 186 -15.65 7.04 -0.24
N GLY A 187 -16.26 7.99 0.48
CA GLY A 187 -15.82 9.39 0.47
C GLY A 187 -14.42 9.63 1.03
N TYR A 188 -13.91 8.73 1.89
CA TYR A 188 -12.53 8.75 2.36
C TYR A 188 -11.60 8.13 1.34
N TRP A 189 -11.91 6.92 0.85
CA TRP A 189 -11.10 6.24 -0.18
C TRP A 189 -10.96 7.04 -1.47
N ASN A 190 -11.96 7.87 -1.77
CA ASN A 190 -11.96 8.82 -2.88
C ASN A 190 -11.12 10.06 -2.56
N LEU A 191 -11.27 10.69 -1.38
CA LEU A 191 -10.52 11.89 -1.01
C LEU A 191 -9.03 11.61 -0.84
N THR A 192 -8.66 10.43 -0.33
CA THR A 192 -7.29 9.93 -0.36
C THR A 192 -6.95 9.33 -1.73
N ALA A 193 -5.67 9.18 -2.07
CA ALA A 193 -5.28 8.47 -3.29
C ALA A 193 -5.50 6.95 -3.24
N THR A 194 -6.13 6.40 -2.19
CA THR A 194 -6.05 4.98 -1.85
C THR A 194 -6.63 4.05 -2.92
N PHE A 195 -7.65 4.50 -3.68
CA PHE A 195 -8.12 3.77 -4.87
C PHE A 195 -7.02 3.44 -5.89
N ARG A 196 -6.05 4.34 -6.10
CA ARG A 196 -4.89 4.07 -6.98
C ARG A 196 -3.97 3.01 -6.38
N GLY A 197 -3.84 2.97 -5.06
CA GLY A 197 -3.09 1.93 -4.34
C GLY A 197 -3.75 0.57 -4.51
N PHE A 198 -5.06 0.50 -4.22
CA PHE A 198 -5.88 -0.71 -4.40
C PHE A 198 -5.80 -1.23 -5.85
N LEU A 199 -5.96 -0.36 -6.86
CA LEU A 199 -5.90 -0.76 -8.27
C LEU A 199 -4.57 -1.44 -8.64
N TYR A 200 -3.43 -0.89 -8.21
CA TYR A 200 -2.13 -1.51 -8.52
C TYR A 200 -1.82 -2.73 -7.66
N ALA A 201 -2.27 -2.77 -6.40
CA ALA A 201 -2.18 -3.95 -5.54
C ALA A 201 -3.00 -5.12 -6.14
N GLU A 202 -4.25 -4.89 -6.55
CA GLU A 202 -5.05 -5.91 -7.21
C GLU A 202 -4.49 -6.31 -8.59
N LEU A 203 -4.00 -5.36 -9.40
CA LEU A 203 -3.38 -5.68 -10.69
C LEU A 203 -2.18 -6.62 -10.51
N TRP A 204 -1.30 -6.38 -9.53
CA TRP A 204 -0.18 -7.27 -9.27
C TRP A 204 -0.59 -8.58 -8.57
N ARG A 205 -1.63 -8.59 -7.71
CA ARG A 205 -2.14 -9.82 -7.09
C ARG A 205 -2.78 -10.78 -8.09
N ASN A 206 -3.54 -10.26 -9.03
CA ASN A 206 -4.36 -11.04 -9.97
C ASN A 206 -3.64 -11.29 -11.31
N PHE A 207 -2.77 -10.38 -11.74
CA PHE A 207 -1.97 -10.47 -12.96
C PHE A 207 -0.48 -10.21 -12.67
N PRO A 208 0.19 -11.07 -11.87
CA PRO A 208 1.58 -10.88 -11.44
C PRO A 208 2.56 -10.93 -12.62
N CYS A 209 3.21 -9.80 -12.88
CA CYS A 209 4.27 -9.66 -13.88
C CYS A 209 5.12 -8.41 -13.58
N GLU A 210 6.23 -8.24 -14.30
CA GLU A 210 7.09 -7.06 -14.19
C GLU A 210 6.31 -5.75 -14.41
N ARG A 211 5.38 -5.71 -15.37
CA ARG A 211 4.56 -4.51 -15.67
C ARG A 211 3.64 -4.14 -14.51
N SER A 212 2.97 -5.09 -13.87
CA SER A 212 2.09 -4.80 -12.73
C SER A 212 2.90 -4.49 -11.46
N TYR A 213 4.04 -5.15 -11.26
CA TYR A 213 4.96 -4.89 -10.15
C TYR A 213 5.58 -3.48 -10.23
N THR A 214 6.10 -3.08 -11.40
CA THR A 214 6.72 -1.75 -11.60
C THR A 214 5.73 -0.60 -11.49
N GLN A 215 4.43 -0.86 -11.70
CA GLN A 215 3.35 0.10 -11.48
C GLN A 215 2.97 0.30 -10.00
N LEU A 216 3.39 -0.59 -9.08
CA LEU A 216 3.14 -0.43 -7.64
C LEU A 216 3.82 0.84 -7.10
N PRO A 217 3.08 1.78 -6.48
CA PRO A 217 3.66 2.87 -5.71
C PRO A 217 4.61 2.32 -4.63
N PRO A 218 5.70 3.03 -4.24
CA PRO A 218 6.66 2.55 -3.25
C PRO A 218 6.01 2.06 -1.95
N ALA A 219 5.05 2.84 -1.43
CA ALA A 219 4.22 2.51 -0.27
C ALA A 219 3.42 1.18 -0.35
N TYR A 220 3.15 0.68 -1.56
CA TYR A 220 2.34 -0.53 -1.81
C TYR A 220 3.14 -1.76 -2.22
N ARG A 221 4.40 -1.60 -2.63
CA ARG A 221 5.29 -2.72 -3.00
C ARG A 221 5.30 -3.80 -1.90
N PRO A 222 5.31 -5.09 -2.25
CA PRO A 222 5.26 -6.16 -1.26
C PRO A 222 6.48 -6.10 -0.34
N THR A 223 6.24 -6.19 0.96
CA THR A 223 7.29 -6.43 1.96
C THR A 223 7.72 -7.90 1.95
N ARG A 224 8.76 -8.20 2.75
CA ARG A 224 9.17 -9.58 3.01
C ARG A 224 8.04 -10.41 3.64
N ALA A 225 7.35 -9.87 4.63
CA ALA A 225 6.31 -10.60 5.36
C ALA A 225 5.12 -10.97 4.46
N GLN A 226 4.69 -10.05 3.58
CA GLN A 226 3.60 -10.26 2.61
C GLN A 226 3.88 -11.38 1.58
N LEU A 227 5.12 -11.82 1.46
CA LEU A 227 5.53 -12.89 0.53
C LEU A 227 5.80 -14.20 1.27
N ALA A 228 6.43 -14.12 2.45
CA ALA A 228 6.81 -15.29 3.23
C ALA A 228 5.66 -15.86 4.09
N ILE A 229 4.72 -15.03 4.55
CA ILE A 229 3.73 -15.39 5.57
C ILE A 229 2.31 -15.31 5.00
N PRO A 230 1.49 -16.39 5.09
CA PRO A 230 0.06 -16.33 4.78
C PRO A 230 -0.65 -15.27 5.64
N HIS A 231 -1.32 -14.32 5.00
CA HIS A 231 -1.96 -13.19 5.68
C HIS A 231 -3.25 -12.70 5.01
N SER A 232 -4.06 -11.94 5.74
CA SER A 232 -5.30 -11.35 5.21
C SER A 232 -5.02 -10.44 4.00
N PRO A 233 -5.68 -10.65 2.83
CA PRO A 233 -5.49 -9.81 1.64
C PRO A 233 -5.91 -8.34 1.84
N MET A 234 -6.67 -8.03 2.88
CA MET A 234 -6.93 -6.66 3.30
C MET A 234 -5.65 -5.93 3.73
N ILE A 235 -4.65 -6.58 4.33
CA ILE A 235 -3.43 -5.92 4.82
C ILE A 235 -2.62 -5.28 3.66
N ASP A 236 -2.65 -5.87 2.47
CA ASP A 236 -2.00 -5.32 1.27
C ASP A 236 -2.47 -3.90 0.92
N TRP A 237 -3.69 -3.53 1.35
CA TRP A 237 -4.32 -2.24 1.10
C TRP A 237 -3.79 -1.10 2.00
N MET A 238 -2.90 -1.37 2.95
CA MET A 238 -2.29 -0.33 3.79
C MET A 238 -1.05 0.30 3.11
N PRO A 239 -0.91 1.65 3.06
CA PRO A 239 0.24 2.33 2.46
C PRO A 239 1.49 2.41 3.37
N TRP A 240 1.59 1.55 4.39
CA TRP A 240 2.63 1.63 5.42
C TRP A 240 3.35 0.27 5.56
N PRO A 241 4.51 0.06 4.92
CA PRO A 241 5.26 -1.20 4.95
C PRO A 241 5.45 -1.77 6.36
N ASP A 242 5.98 -0.98 7.29
CA ASP A 242 6.32 -1.44 8.65
C ASP A 242 5.06 -1.81 9.46
N VAL A 243 3.96 -1.08 9.26
CA VAL A 243 2.66 -1.38 9.90
C VAL A 243 2.03 -2.63 9.29
N ARG A 244 2.22 -2.90 7.99
CA ARG A 244 1.80 -4.18 7.37
C ARG A 244 2.57 -5.36 7.97
N ASP A 245 3.89 -5.24 8.15
CA ASP A 245 4.70 -6.33 8.71
C ASP A 245 4.34 -6.61 10.17
N MET A 246 4.05 -5.58 10.97
CA MET A 246 3.50 -5.77 12.31
C MET A 246 2.06 -6.30 12.30
N ALA A 247 1.20 -5.85 11.38
CA ALA A 247 -0.16 -6.39 11.24
C ALA A 247 -0.14 -7.87 10.86
N ILE A 248 0.81 -8.31 10.03
CA ILE A 248 1.04 -9.73 9.69
C ILE A 248 1.57 -10.51 10.91
N LYS A 249 2.48 -9.92 11.71
CA LYS A 249 3.01 -10.50 12.96
C LYS A 249 1.93 -10.73 14.03
N TYR A 250 0.92 -9.85 14.09
CA TYR A 250 -0.14 -9.85 15.11
C TYR A 250 -1.55 -10.17 14.55
N GLN A 251 -1.66 -10.66 13.31
CA GLN A 251 -2.95 -10.82 12.60
C GLN A 251 -4.00 -11.68 13.32
N ASP A 252 -3.57 -12.67 14.11
CA ASP A 252 -4.47 -13.57 14.85
C ASP A 252 -4.87 -13.02 16.24
N GLN A 253 -4.44 -11.79 16.57
CA GLN A 253 -4.74 -11.08 17.81
C GLN A 253 -5.55 -9.79 17.57
N ILE A 254 -5.85 -9.44 16.31
CA ILE A 254 -6.41 -8.15 15.90
C ILE A 254 -7.63 -8.34 14.99
N ASP A 255 -8.75 -7.68 15.32
CA ASP A 255 -9.88 -7.52 14.40
C ASP A 255 -9.49 -6.54 13.29
N LEU A 256 -9.28 -7.05 12.08
CA LEU A 256 -8.79 -6.27 10.94
C LEU A 256 -9.83 -5.29 10.37
N ASP A 257 -11.14 -5.56 10.54
CA ASP A 257 -12.18 -4.60 10.16
C ASP A 257 -12.14 -3.37 11.09
N ASP A 258 -11.93 -3.57 12.41
CA ASP A 258 -11.75 -2.46 13.36
C ASP A 258 -10.35 -1.80 13.25
N LEU A 259 -9.30 -2.53 12.87
CA LEU A 259 -7.98 -1.96 12.61
C LEU A 259 -8.03 -0.90 11.50
N PHE A 260 -8.65 -1.24 10.37
CA PHE A 260 -8.80 -0.30 9.25
C PHE A 260 -9.74 0.85 9.61
N ARG A 261 -10.80 0.60 10.39
CA ARG A 261 -11.69 1.64 10.91
C ARG A 261 -10.92 2.64 11.77
N MET A 262 -10.01 2.17 12.62
CA MET A 262 -9.11 3.02 13.40
C MET A 262 -8.11 3.78 12.51
N ALA A 263 -7.57 3.15 11.47
CA ALA A 263 -6.68 3.81 10.51
C ALA A 263 -7.39 4.93 9.73
N ILE A 264 -8.64 4.72 9.29
CA ILE A 264 -9.47 5.74 8.63
C ILE A 264 -9.68 6.95 9.56
N HIS A 265 -10.05 6.70 10.82
CA HIS A 265 -10.28 7.76 11.81
C HIS A 265 -9.02 8.57 12.15
N ASN A 266 -7.84 7.94 12.12
CA ASN A 266 -6.60 8.55 12.57
C ASN A 266 -5.64 8.95 11.43
N LEU A 267 -6.00 8.78 10.15
CA LEU A 267 -5.18 9.30 9.04
C LEU A 267 -5.16 10.83 9.12
N VAL A 268 -3.97 11.41 9.30
CA VAL A 268 -3.72 12.84 9.29
C VAL A 268 -3.40 13.31 7.88
N ALA A 269 -4.01 14.41 7.45
CA ALA A 269 -3.63 15.11 6.24
C ALA A 269 -2.23 15.69 6.42
N HIS A 270 -1.31 15.39 5.50
CA HIS A 270 0.00 16.02 5.50
C HIS A 270 -0.12 17.51 5.17
N ARG A 271 0.91 18.28 5.50
CA ARG A 271 1.10 19.65 5.02
C ARG A 271 2.43 19.70 4.30
N LYS A 272 2.48 20.22 3.07
CA LYS A 272 3.71 20.26 2.22
C LYS A 272 4.88 21.05 2.81
N GLY A 273 4.65 21.70 3.95
CA GLY A 273 5.58 22.55 4.67
C GLY A 273 5.61 23.94 4.05
N LEU A 274 5.31 24.97 4.86
CA LEU A 274 5.67 26.33 4.50
C LEU A 274 7.19 26.44 4.51
N GLY A 275 7.81 26.15 3.36
CA GLY A 275 9.27 26.17 3.14
C GLY A 275 9.87 27.55 3.37
N ARG A 276 10.03 27.91 4.66
CA ARG A 276 10.32 29.26 5.16
C ARG A 276 9.60 30.35 4.38
N ARG A 277 8.26 30.34 4.41
CA ARG A 277 7.48 31.51 3.99
C ARG A 277 7.61 32.64 5.03
N LYS A 278 8.81 33.22 5.13
CA LYS A 278 9.06 34.55 5.67
C LYS A 278 8.40 35.58 4.74
N GLN A 279 7.08 35.60 4.74
CA GLN A 279 6.36 36.80 4.34
C GLN A 279 6.66 37.85 5.40
N SER A 280 7.55 38.77 5.05
CA SER A 280 7.51 40.13 5.57
C SER A 280 6.07 40.60 5.50
N VAL A 281 5.44 40.82 6.65
CA VAL A 281 4.12 41.45 6.75
C VAL A 281 4.30 42.90 6.37
N GLN A 282 4.21 43.18 5.06
CA GLN A 282 4.08 44.53 4.55
C GLN A 282 2.61 44.92 4.75
N GLN A 283 2.40 45.92 5.61
CA GLN A 283 1.17 46.11 6.38
C GLN A 283 0.13 46.97 5.65
N ASP A 284 -0.26 46.57 4.44
CA ASP A 284 -1.21 47.34 3.60
C ASP A 284 -2.68 46.91 3.82
N VAL A 285 -3.23 47.44 4.91
CA VAL A 285 -4.55 48.08 5.02
C VAL A 285 -5.54 47.85 3.84
N LEU A 286 -6.62 47.09 4.09
CA LEU A 286 -8.07 47.48 4.12
C LEU A 286 -8.98 46.26 3.82
N GLY A 287 -10.22 46.21 4.35
CA GLY A 287 -11.30 45.38 3.75
C GLY A 287 -11.88 44.17 4.50
N SER A 288 -12.06 44.26 5.83
CA SER A 288 -13.12 43.59 6.62
C SER A 288 -13.72 42.23 6.18
N SER A 289 -13.31 41.13 6.82
CA SER A 289 -14.23 40.02 7.18
C SER A 289 -13.73 39.24 8.41
N PRO A 290 -14.27 39.50 9.63
CA PRO A 290 -13.73 38.93 10.86
C PRO A 290 -14.49 37.68 11.35
N ARG A 291 -14.12 36.49 10.85
CA ARG A 291 -14.32 35.16 11.49
C ARG A 291 -13.55 34.06 10.74
N ILE A 292 -13.04 33.07 11.48
CA ILE A 292 -12.35 31.85 10.99
C ILE A 292 -11.05 32.08 10.19
N ILE A 293 -10.17 32.94 10.70
CA ILE A 293 -8.72 32.67 10.63
C ILE A 293 -8.19 32.74 12.07
N GLU A 294 -8.31 31.61 12.78
CA GLU A 294 -7.45 31.35 13.94
C GLU A 294 -6.00 31.27 13.43
N GLU A 295 -5.03 31.71 14.23
CA GLU A 295 -3.62 31.66 13.87
C GLU A 295 -3.22 30.25 13.41
N VAL A 296 -2.74 30.14 12.16
CA VAL A 296 -2.38 28.86 11.56
C VAL A 296 -1.08 28.37 12.19
N ASN A 297 -1.23 27.56 13.24
CA ASN A 297 -0.10 26.96 13.94
C ASN A 297 0.61 25.95 13.01
N ASP A 298 1.89 26.21 12.73
CA ASP A 298 2.76 25.39 11.88
C ASP A 298 3.20 24.04 12.50
N GLU A 299 2.59 23.62 13.61
CA GLU A 299 2.67 22.26 14.16
C GLU A 299 1.34 21.47 14.06
N THR A 300 0.25 22.06 13.53
CA THR A 300 -1.08 21.44 13.52
C THR A 300 -1.57 21.02 12.12
N SER A 301 -2.39 19.97 12.06
CA SER A 301 -3.13 19.53 10.86
C SER A 301 -4.47 18.88 11.25
N PHE A 302 -5.19 18.28 10.30
CA PHE A 302 -6.52 17.68 10.49
C PHE A 302 -6.53 16.20 10.11
N ARG A 303 -7.42 15.41 10.71
CA ARG A 303 -7.71 14.04 10.23
C ARG A 303 -8.49 14.11 8.91
N VAL A 304 -8.14 13.25 7.95
CA VAL A 304 -8.79 13.23 6.63
C VAL A 304 -10.27 12.86 6.74
N TRP A 305 -10.63 11.97 7.68
CA TRP A 305 -12.02 11.62 7.95
C TRP A 305 -12.88 12.81 8.40
N ASP A 306 -12.35 13.69 9.25
CA ASP A 306 -13.08 14.90 9.68
C ASP A 306 -13.38 15.84 8.49
N VAL A 307 -12.44 15.96 7.54
CA VAL A 307 -12.63 16.72 6.29
C VAL A 307 -13.71 16.07 5.41
N VAL A 308 -13.73 14.73 5.30
CA VAL A 308 -14.79 13.98 4.60
C VAL A 308 -16.16 14.21 5.25
N CYS A 309 -16.23 14.21 6.58
CA CYS A 309 -17.47 14.46 7.31
C CYS A 309 -17.97 15.91 7.14
N LEU A 310 -17.09 16.91 7.16
CA LEU A 310 -17.46 18.29 6.85
C LEU A 310 -17.96 18.47 5.41
N GLU A 311 -17.34 17.82 4.43
CA GLU A 311 -17.80 17.85 3.03
C GLU A 311 -19.17 17.17 2.90
N LYS A 312 -19.38 16.01 3.55
CA LYS A 312 -20.68 15.30 3.60
C LYS A 312 -21.80 16.14 4.25
N VAL A 313 -21.50 16.99 5.22
CA VAL A 313 -22.48 17.88 5.88
C VAL A 313 -22.83 19.12 5.03
N LYS A 314 -21.93 19.53 4.13
CA LYS A 314 -22.05 20.79 3.35
C LYS A 314 -22.34 20.59 1.86
N SER A 315 -22.06 19.42 1.30
CA SER A 315 -22.29 19.08 -0.11
C SER A 315 -23.55 18.24 -0.25
N THR A 316 -24.45 18.65 -1.16
CA THR A 316 -25.58 17.82 -1.60
C THR A 316 -25.15 16.63 -2.46
N ASN A 317 -23.95 16.67 -3.03
CA ASN A 317 -23.40 15.62 -3.88
C ASN A 317 -22.40 14.73 -3.11
N PRO A 318 -22.53 13.39 -3.13
CA PRO A 318 -21.62 12.49 -2.42
C PRO A 318 -20.21 12.53 -2.99
N LEU A 319 -19.19 12.28 -2.15
CA LEU A 319 -17.81 12.05 -2.58
C LEU A 319 -17.64 10.65 -3.22
N ALA A 320 -18.52 10.28 -4.15
CA ALA A 320 -18.44 9.02 -4.87
C ALA A 320 -17.25 8.98 -5.83
N ALA A 321 -16.65 7.80 -5.99
CA ALA A 321 -15.52 7.56 -6.87
C ALA A 321 -15.92 7.55 -8.36
N GLU A 322 -14.98 7.92 -9.23
CA GLU A 322 -15.21 7.93 -10.68
C GLU A 322 -14.80 6.59 -11.31
N PRO A 323 -15.50 6.11 -12.37
CA PRO A 323 -15.10 4.92 -13.11
C PRO A 323 -13.64 4.98 -13.57
N GLY A 324 -12.94 3.85 -13.54
CA GLY A 324 -11.52 3.75 -13.92
C GLY A 324 -10.51 4.23 -12.86
N LEU A 325 -10.94 4.92 -11.80
CA LEU A 325 -10.11 5.34 -10.66
C LEU A 325 -8.95 6.32 -10.99
N GLU A 326 -9.03 7.05 -12.11
CA GLU A 326 -7.91 7.87 -12.63
C GLU A 326 -7.98 9.36 -12.25
N LYS A 327 -9.16 9.87 -11.92
CA LYS A 327 -9.38 11.29 -11.61
C LYS A 327 -8.91 11.61 -10.19
N LYS A 328 -8.17 12.72 -10.02
CA LYS A 328 -7.85 13.25 -8.69
C LYS A 328 -9.13 13.69 -7.95
N PRO A 329 -9.23 13.46 -6.63
CA PRO A 329 -10.31 13.98 -5.83
C PRO A 329 -10.29 15.51 -5.74
N VAL A 330 -11.49 16.09 -5.62
CA VAL A 330 -11.68 17.55 -5.50
C VAL A 330 -12.73 17.81 -4.43
N LEU A 331 -12.31 18.50 -3.35
CA LEU A 331 -13.23 19.11 -2.40
C LEU A 331 -14.12 20.12 -3.15
N ARG A 332 -15.44 19.99 -3.06
CA ARG A 332 -16.38 20.79 -3.84
C ARG A 332 -16.79 22.04 -3.08
N THR A 333 -16.93 21.97 -1.75
CA THR A 333 -17.31 23.14 -0.94
C THR A 333 -16.26 24.26 -0.99
N PRO A 334 -16.65 25.55 -1.04
CA PRO A 334 -15.70 26.66 -1.07
C PRO A 334 -14.84 26.73 0.20
N GLU A 335 -15.41 26.43 1.37
CA GLU A 335 -14.71 26.58 2.66
C GLU A 335 -13.66 25.49 2.87
N LEU A 336 -13.91 24.23 2.47
CA LEU A 336 -12.88 23.19 2.58
C LEU A 336 -11.79 23.36 1.52
N ARG A 337 -12.12 23.90 0.34
CA ARG A 337 -11.10 24.39 -0.61
C ARG A 337 -10.29 25.57 -0.05
N ALA A 338 -10.88 26.43 0.76
CA ALA A 338 -10.14 27.50 1.45
C ALA A 338 -9.25 26.93 2.57
N LEU A 339 -9.76 26.01 3.39
CA LEU A 339 -9.02 25.32 4.45
C LEU A 339 -7.81 24.56 3.90
N SER A 340 -8.01 23.77 2.84
CA SER A 340 -6.97 23.03 2.14
C SER A 340 -5.84 23.96 1.67
N ARG A 341 -6.16 25.12 1.09
CA ARG A 341 -5.16 26.13 0.71
C ARG A 341 -4.50 26.85 1.91
N ALA A 342 -5.23 27.06 3.00
CA ALA A 342 -4.74 27.81 4.16
C ALA A 342 -3.71 27.01 4.98
N TYR A 343 -3.87 25.68 5.07
CA TYR A 343 -2.93 24.78 5.75
C TYR A 343 -1.98 24.05 4.77
N ASP A 344 -2.19 24.18 3.46
CA ASP A 344 -1.49 23.44 2.39
C ASP A 344 -1.64 21.91 2.54
N LEU A 345 -2.91 21.48 2.73
CA LEU A 345 -3.28 20.09 3.03
C LEU A 345 -3.06 19.17 1.83
N GLN A 346 -2.43 18.03 2.10
CA GLN A 346 -2.07 16.99 1.15
C GLN A 346 -2.49 15.63 1.70
N TYR A 347 -3.23 14.87 0.90
CA TYR A 347 -3.77 13.55 1.27
C TYR A 347 -3.86 12.59 0.06
N ASP A 348 -3.53 13.08 -1.13
CA ASP A 348 -3.51 12.36 -2.41
C ASP A 348 -2.11 11.83 -2.80
N GLU A 349 -1.17 11.77 -1.85
CA GLU A 349 0.19 11.22 -2.04
C GLU A 349 0.55 10.26 -0.89
N PHE A 350 0.76 8.97 -1.19
CA PHE A 350 0.87 7.89 -0.21
C PHE A 350 1.97 8.08 0.82
N ASP A 351 3.17 8.45 0.37
CA ASP A 351 4.36 8.53 1.23
C ASP A 351 4.20 9.60 2.34
N THR A 352 3.27 10.55 2.12
CA THR A 352 2.92 11.65 3.01
C THR A 352 1.82 11.29 4.03
N GLN A 353 1.06 10.21 3.79
CA GLN A 353 -0.02 9.74 4.67
C GLN A 353 0.58 9.20 5.98
N LYS A 354 0.11 9.73 7.12
CA LYS A 354 0.57 9.37 8.47
C LYS A 354 -0.59 9.21 9.45
N LEU A 355 -0.39 8.40 10.48
CA LEU A 355 -1.37 8.08 11.51
C LEU A 355 -1.13 8.93 12.77
N ASP A 356 -2.21 9.43 13.35
CA ASP A 356 -2.25 10.15 14.62
C ASP A 356 -1.92 9.21 15.81
N ASP A 357 -1.44 9.78 16.92
CA ASP A 357 -1.02 9.01 18.11
C ASP A 357 -2.11 8.05 18.61
N GLY A 358 -3.40 8.47 18.52
CA GLY A 358 -4.56 7.67 18.91
C GLY A 358 -4.73 6.33 18.18
N PHE A 359 -4.12 6.14 17.00
CA PHE A 359 -4.04 4.82 16.36
C PHE A 359 -3.11 3.88 17.13
N PHE A 360 -1.95 4.38 17.56
CA PHE A 360 -0.93 3.61 18.25
C PHE A 360 -1.22 3.46 19.75
N GLU A 361 -2.00 4.36 20.35
CA GLU A 361 -2.59 4.14 21.68
C GLU A 361 -3.58 2.97 21.66
N ALA A 362 -4.34 2.80 20.57
CA ALA A 362 -5.25 1.68 20.38
C ALA A 362 -4.52 0.36 19.99
N TYR A 363 -3.46 0.45 19.20
CA TYR A 363 -2.65 -0.69 18.74
C TYR A 363 -1.14 -0.50 18.99
N PRO A 364 -0.65 -0.57 20.24
CA PRO A 364 0.76 -0.30 20.56
C PRO A 364 1.76 -1.27 19.90
N CYS A 365 1.32 -2.49 19.57
CA CYS A 365 2.13 -3.49 18.86
C CYS A 365 2.36 -3.16 17.38
N LEU A 366 1.70 -2.14 16.83
CA LEU A 366 1.82 -1.70 15.44
C LEU A 366 2.60 -0.38 15.28
N TYR A 367 3.30 0.07 16.32
CA TYR A 367 4.05 1.34 16.28
C TYR A 367 5.19 1.34 15.26
N ALA A 368 5.22 2.36 14.40
CA ALA A 368 6.29 2.61 13.46
C ALA A 368 6.51 4.12 13.27
N ASP A 369 7.73 4.61 13.54
CA ASP A 369 8.14 6.02 13.35
C ASP A 369 7.88 6.53 11.91
N THR A 370 7.95 5.64 10.92
CA THR A 370 7.72 5.93 9.49
C THR A 370 6.26 6.21 9.14
N ALA A 371 5.33 5.68 9.95
CA ALA A 371 3.89 5.84 9.79
C ALA A 371 3.31 6.89 10.75
N ALA A 372 3.98 7.22 11.86
CA ALA A 372 3.52 8.19 12.84
C ALA A 372 3.48 9.64 12.30
N SER A 373 2.48 10.40 12.74
CA SER A 373 2.31 11.81 12.39
C SER A 373 3.15 12.72 13.28
N GLY A 374 3.95 13.60 12.67
CA GLY A 374 4.59 14.72 13.38
C GLY A 374 3.63 15.90 13.64
N TRP A 375 2.40 15.86 13.13
CA TRP A 375 1.42 16.93 13.20
C TRP A 375 0.40 16.69 14.31
N LYS A 376 0.18 17.68 15.17
CA LYS A 376 -0.87 17.67 16.20
C LYS A 376 -2.24 17.81 15.53
N VAL A 377 -3.14 16.87 15.75
CA VAL A 377 -4.49 16.95 15.20
C VAL A 377 -5.31 18.07 15.85
N LYS A 378 -5.92 18.90 15.02
CA LYS A 378 -6.88 19.94 15.37
C LYS A 378 -8.29 19.45 15.06
N ASN A 379 -9.13 19.35 16.09
CA ASN A 379 -10.54 18.98 15.95
C ASN A 379 -11.38 20.19 15.48
N PHE A 380 -12.50 19.94 14.82
CA PHE A 380 -13.48 20.98 14.47
C PHE A 380 -14.58 21.07 15.53
N PRO A 381 -14.71 22.18 16.31
CA PRO A 381 -15.61 22.22 17.48
C PRO A 381 -17.10 22.01 17.19
N SER A 382 -17.54 22.28 15.95
CA SER A 382 -18.93 22.09 15.49
C SER A 382 -19.18 20.75 14.78
N LEU A 383 -18.13 19.93 14.57
CA LEU A 383 -18.27 18.62 13.95
C LEU A 383 -18.54 17.57 15.03
N ARG A 384 -19.75 17.00 15.01
CA ARG A 384 -20.01 15.77 15.76
C ARG A 384 -19.14 14.66 15.19
N GLN A 385 -18.41 13.94 16.03
CA GLN A 385 -17.69 12.72 15.61
C GLN A 385 -18.71 11.73 15.00
N VAL A 386 -18.53 11.43 13.71
CA VAL A 386 -19.31 10.44 12.96
C VAL A 386 -18.43 9.22 12.76
N ASP A 387 -18.91 8.04 13.13
CA ASP A 387 -18.18 6.80 12.85
C ASP A 387 -18.23 6.43 11.36
N VAL A 388 -17.16 5.87 10.81
CA VAL A 388 -17.15 5.28 9.46
C VAL A 388 -17.85 3.91 9.44
N GLY A 389 -18.21 3.38 10.61
CA GLY A 389 -18.87 2.09 10.76
C GLY A 389 -17.92 0.92 10.50
N ARG A 390 -18.47 -0.29 10.49
CA ARG A 390 -17.77 -1.50 10.04
C ARG A 390 -18.22 -1.88 8.62
N PRO A 391 -17.44 -2.70 7.89
CA PRO A 391 -17.85 -3.27 6.61
C PRO A 391 -19.15 -4.08 6.70
N VAL A 392 -19.84 -4.18 5.57
CA VAL A 392 -21.06 -4.96 5.35
C VAL A 392 -20.70 -6.45 5.19
N VAL A 393 -21.65 -7.35 5.47
CA VAL A 393 -21.48 -8.78 5.22
C VAL A 393 -21.67 -9.06 3.72
N LEU A 394 -20.77 -9.83 3.11
CA LEU A 394 -20.88 -10.20 1.69
C LEU A 394 -22.21 -10.94 1.42
N THR A 395 -22.93 -10.53 0.38
CA THR A 395 -24.20 -11.15 -0.02
C THR A 395 -24.13 -11.72 -1.43
N ARG A 396 -24.82 -12.84 -1.68
CA ARG A 396 -24.91 -13.46 -3.02
C ARG A 396 -25.41 -12.49 -4.11
N PRO A 397 -26.41 -11.60 -3.86
CA PRO A 397 -26.78 -10.56 -4.82
C PRO A 397 -25.68 -9.54 -5.12
N ALA A 398 -24.82 -9.20 -4.17
CA ALA A 398 -23.68 -8.31 -4.43
C ALA A 398 -22.65 -8.98 -5.38
N VAL A 399 -22.34 -10.26 -5.16
CA VAL A 399 -21.46 -11.04 -6.06
C VAL A 399 -22.03 -11.11 -7.47
N PHE A 400 -23.33 -11.38 -7.62
CA PHE A 400 -24.00 -11.37 -8.93
C PHE A 400 -23.95 -9.99 -9.62
N ARG A 401 -24.02 -8.88 -8.87
CA ARG A 401 -23.86 -7.54 -9.46
C ARG A 401 -22.45 -7.30 -10.02
N LEU A 402 -21.39 -7.82 -9.38
CA LEU A 402 -20.05 -7.75 -9.96
C LEU A 402 -19.94 -8.68 -11.18
N LYS A 403 -20.41 -9.92 -11.06
CA LYS A 403 -20.44 -10.92 -12.16
C LYS A 403 -21.00 -10.31 -13.44
N SER A 404 -22.23 -9.80 -13.42
CA SER A 404 -22.89 -9.30 -14.63
C SER A 404 -22.23 -8.03 -15.22
N LYS A 405 -21.50 -7.25 -14.42
CA LYS A 405 -20.65 -6.17 -14.95
C LYS A 405 -19.40 -6.72 -15.63
N MET A 406 -18.73 -7.69 -15.03
CA MET A 406 -17.54 -8.33 -15.61
C MET A 406 -17.89 -9.10 -16.90
N GLU A 407 -19.04 -9.79 -16.93
CA GLU A 407 -19.59 -10.39 -18.15
C GLU A 407 -19.82 -9.35 -19.26
N GLY A 408 -20.33 -8.16 -18.90
CA GLY A 408 -20.50 -7.05 -19.84
C GLY A 408 -19.21 -6.37 -20.31
N LEU A 409 -18.14 -6.43 -19.51
CA LEU A 409 -16.80 -5.93 -19.88
C LEU A 409 -16.02 -6.92 -20.75
N VAL A 410 -16.15 -8.22 -20.46
CA VAL A 410 -15.36 -9.31 -21.08
C VAL A 410 -16.07 -9.91 -22.29
N GLY A 411 -17.39 -9.81 -22.38
CA GLY A 411 -18.20 -10.37 -23.47
C GLY A 411 -18.44 -11.89 -23.38
N ALA A 412 -18.13 -12.50 -22.23
CA ALA A 412 -18.24 -13.93 -21.99
C ALA A 412 -18.96 -14.24 -20.66
N THR A 413 -19.73 -15.33 -20.63
CA THR A 413 -20.42 -15.81 -19.43
C THR A 413 -19.44 -16.38 -18.40
N LEU A 414 -19.61 -15.98 -17.13
CA LEU A 414 -18.82 -16.48 -16.01
C LEU A 414 -19.59 -17.56 -15.23
N GLU A 415 -18.87 -18.50 -14.63
CA GLU A 415 -19.38 -19.51 -13.70
C GLU A 415 -18.89 -19.19 -12.27
N ILE A 416 -19.72 -19.51 -11.25
CA ILE A 416 -19.48 -19.29 -9.81
C ILE A 416 -20.15 -20.41 -9.01
#